data_AF-A0A9P0EZT4-F1
#
_entry.id   AF-A0A9P0EZT4-F1
#
_cell.length_a   1.000
_cell.length_b   1.000
_cell.length_c   1.000
_cell.angle_alpha   90.00
_cell.angle_beta   90.00
_cell.angle_gamma   90.00
#
_symmetry.space_group_name_H-M   'P 1'
#
loop_
_entity.id
_entity.type
_entity.pdbx_description
1 polymer ?
#
loop_
_entity_poly.entity_id
_entity_poly.type
_entity_poly.pdbx_seq_one_letter_code
_entity_poly.pdbx_strand_id
1 'polypeptide(L)'
;MDPLLPIEAWDALPAVAERPISPPTSRPSCPLCGPVHPLEDCRRFRALSPANRLSLVIGNGRCVNCLLPHSLNWPHVRCDCRAPHHPLLHDSRRVVVPPLPPPIAWCARLP
;
A
#
# COMPACT_ATOMS: atom_id res chain seq x y z
N MET A 1 19.45 -61.45 33.95
CA MET A 1 20.08 -60.42 34.80
C MET A 1 20.80 -59.47 33.86
N ASP A 2 20.13 -58.37 33.53
CA ASP A 2 20.75 -57.12 33.06
C ASP A 2 19.79 -56.01 33.49
N PRO A 3 20.17 -55.14 34.45
CA PRO A 3 19.25 -54.21 35.08
C PRO A 3 18.99 -52.99 34.20
N LEU A 4 17.70 -52.65 34.06
CA LEU A 4 17.21 -51.42 33.45
C LEU A 4 17.93 -50.21 34.06
N LEU A 5 18.60 -49.42 33.23
CA LEU A 5 19.27 -48.20 33.65
C LEU A 5 18.26 -47.14 34.14
N PRO A 6 18.59 -46.35 35.18
CA PRO A 6 17.66 -45.37 35.76
C PRO A 6 17.37 -44.15 34.87
N ILE A 7 16.11 -43.72 34.89
CA ILE A 7 15.49 -42.60 34.19
C ILE A 7 15.87 -41.20 34.70
N GLU A 8 17.09 -40.99 35.20
CA GLU A 8 17.52 -39.71 35.81
C GLU A 8 18.64 -39.03 35.02
N ALA A 9 18.38 -38.67 33.75
CA ALA A 9 19.36 -37.96 32.93
C ALA A 9 18.75 -36.85 32.04
N TRP A 10 17.74 -36.14 32.53
CA TRP A 10 17.11 -35.03 31.78
C TRP A 10 17.42 -33.63 32.31
N ASP A 11 18.14 -33.49 33.42
CA ASP A 11 18.42 -32.19 34.07
C ASP A 11 19.65 -31.42 33.54
N ALA A 12 20.09 -31.66 32.30
CA ALA A 12 21.30 -31.00 31.77
C ALA A 12 21.18 -30.48 30.33
N LEU A 13 20.09 -29.78 30.01
CA LEU A 13 20.10 -28.88 28.86
C LEU A 13 20.53 -27.48 29.32
N PRO A 14 21.57 -26.88 28.71
CA PRO A 14 21.93 -25.50 29.03
C PRO A 14 20.77 -24.58 28.66
N ALA A 15 20.48 -23.60 29.52
CA ALA A 15 19.50 -22.55 29.27
C ALA A 15 19.80 -21.89 27.91
N VAL A 16 19.03 -22.25 26.88
CA VAL A 16 19.07 -21.54 25.61
C VAL A 16 18.57 -20.13 25.92
N ALA A 17 19.44 -19.14 25.77
CA ALA A 17 19.04 -17.76 25.93
C ALA A 17 17.93 -17.48 24.91
N GLU A 18 16.70 -17.41 25.40
CA GLU A 18 15.54 -17.10 24.58
C GLU A 18 15.75 -15.70 24.02
N ARG A 19 16.12 -15.63 22.73
CA ARG A 19 16.14 -14.36 22.01
C ARG A 19 14.71 -13.81 22.09
N PRO A 20 14.47 -12.60 22.62
CA PRO A 20 13.13 -12.04 22.59
C PRO A 20 12.69 -11.98 21.13
N ILE A 21 11.69 -12.78 20.78
CA ILE A 21 11.00 -12.71 19.51
C ILE A 21 10.19 -11.42 19.60
N SER A 22 10.77 -10.31 19.14
CA SER A 22 10.00 -9.09 18.91
C SER A 22 8.84 -9.46 17.98
N PRO A 23 7.57 -9.24 18.37
CA PRO A 23 6.45 -9.51 17.48
C PRO A 23 6.64 -8.65 16.22
N PRO A 24 6.53 -9.20 14.99
CA PRO A 24 6.52 -8.39 13.78
C PRO A 24 5.16 -7.69 13.68
N THR A 25 4.93 -6.71 14.54
CA THR A 25 3.82 -5.76 14.39
C THR A 25 4.40 -4.41 14.01
N SER A 26 5.13 -4.39 12.89
CA SER A 26 5.44 -3.14 12.20
C SER A 26 4.11 -2.56 11.72
N ARG A 27 3.44 -1.80 12.59
CA ARG A 27 2.25 -1.04 12.23
C ARG A 27 2.56 -0.25 10.95
N PRO A 28 1.62 -0.15 10.01
CA PRO A 28 1.85 0.58 8.76
C PRO A 28 2.23 2.01 9.10
N SER A 29 3.51 2.32 8.94
CA SER A 29 4.07 3.61 9.31
C SER A 29 3.79 4.63 8.22
N CYS A 30 3.69 5.91 8.57
CA CYS A 30 3.72 6.99 7.61
C CYS A 30 5.18 7.39 7.34
N PRO A 31 5.69 7.36 6.10
CA PRO A 31 7.06 7.80 5.79
C PRO A 31 7.31 9.28 6.09
N LEU A 32 6.26 10.11 6.21
CA LEU A 32 6.38 11.54 6.54
C LEU A 32 6.32 11.83 8.05
N CYS A 33 5.73 10.92 8.84
CA CYS A 33 5.36 11.18 10.24
C CYS A 33 5.78 10.05 11.20
N GLY A 34 6.35 8.97 10.70
CA GLY A 34 6.70 7.78 11.48
C GLY A 34 5.48 6.90 11.83
N PRO A 35 5.57 6.07 12.89
CA PRO A 35 4.56 5.07 13.24
C PRO A 35 3.29 5.63 13.92
N VAL A 36 3.03 6.93 13.80
CA VAL A 36 1.90 7.61 14.46
C VAL A 36 0.56 7.28 13.78
N HIS A 37 0.54 7.20 12.45
CA HIS A 37 -0.65 6.94 11.65
C HIS A 37 -0.29 6.23 10.33
N PRO A 38 -1.25 5.55 9.68
CA PRO A 38 -1.05 5.00 8.35
C PRO A 38 -0.94 6.12 7.31
N LEU A 39 -0.24 5.87 6.20
CA LEU A 39 0.00 6.87 5.14
C LEU A 39 -1.32 7.43 4.58
N GLU A 40 -2.38 6.62 4.52
CA GLU A 40 -3.70 7.03 4.05
C GLU A 40 -4.32 8.15 4.87
N ASP A 41 -4.08 8.20 6.19
CA ASP A 41 -4.61 9.21 7.12
C ASP A 41 -3.70 10.42 7.29
N CYS A 42 -2.53 10.40 6.66
CA CYS A 42 -1.57 11.48 6.78
C CYS A 42 -2.07 12.76 6.10
N ARG A 43 -2.36 13.80 6.90
CA ARG A 43 -2.75 15.12 6.38
C ARG A 43 -1.68 15.72 5.45
N ARG A 44 -0.39 15.55 5.78
CA ARG A 44 0.73 16.06 4.96
C ARG A 44 0.76 15.38 3.60
N PHE A 45 0.51 14.08 3.55
CA PHE A 45 0.41 13.32 2.30
C PHE A 45 -0.81 13.75 1.47
N ARG A 46 -1.98 13.91 2.10
CA ARG A 46 -3.20 14.39 1.42
C ARG A 46 -3.06 15.82 0.90
N ALA A 47 -2.20 16.65 1.49
CA ALA A 47 -1.92 18.00 0.99
C ALA A 47 -1.04 18.02 -0.28
N LEU A 48 -0.34 16.92 -0.61
CA LEU A 48 0.48 16.84 -1.82
C LEU A 48 -0.37 16.73 -3.09
N SER A 49 0.16 17.17 -4.22
CA SER A 49 -0.41 16.90 -5.55
C SER A 49 -0.40 15.40 -5.86
N PRO A 50 -1.29 14.89 -6.74
CA PRO A 50 -1.31 13.48 -7.12
C PRO A 50 0.04 12.96 -7.63
N ALA A 51 0.74 13.76 -8.45
CA ALA A 51 2.10 13.44 -8.91
C ALA A 51 3.09 13.29 -7.74
N ASN A 52 3.10 14.22 -6.79
CA ASN A 52 3.99 14.15 -5.63
C ASN A 52 3.63 12.99 -4.71
N ARG A 53 2.35 12.64 -4.56
CA ARG A 53 1.93 11.46 -3.80
C ARG A 53 2.46 10.18 -4.44
N LEU A 54 2.37 10.06 -5.78
CA LEU A 54 2.87 8.91 -6.52
C LEU A 54 4.39 8.77 -6.36
N SER A 55 5.14 9.86 -6.56
CA SER A 55 6.60 9.87 -6.36
C SER A 55 6.98 9.46 -4.94
N LEU A 56 6.24 9.92 -3.94
CA LEU A 56 6.48 9.55 -2.54
C LEU A 56 6.23 8.07 -2.30
N VAL A 57 5.12 7.51 -2.80
CA VAL A 57 4.79 6.09 -2.64
C VAL A 57 5.84 5.20 -3.30
N ILE A 58 6.22 5.49 -4.54
CA ILE A 58 7.27 4.74 -5.26
C ILE A 58 8.62 4.89 -4.56
N GLY A 59 9.02 6.12 -4.21
CA GLY A 59 10.31 6.40 -3.58
C GLY A 59 10.47 5.78 -2.19
N ASN A 60 9.37 5.48 -1.50
CA ASN A 60 9.38 4.79 -0.20
C ASN A 60 9.10 3.29 -0.32
N GLY A 61 9.13 2.71 -1.52
CA GLY A 61 8.94 1.27 -1.73
C GLY A 61 7.54 0.77 -1.35
N ARG A 62 6.52 1.62 -1.48
CA ARG A 62 5.13 1.28 -1.15
C ARG A 62 4.35 0.91 -2.39
N CYS A 63 3.38 0.03 -2.20
CA CYS A 63 2.47 -0.33 -3.26
C CYS A 63 1.58 0.85 -3.63
N VAL A 64 1.50 1.15 -4.93
CA VAL A 64 0.62 2.19 -5.48
C VAL A 64 -0.85 1.90 -5.27
N ASN A 65 -1.22 0.65 -5.00
CA ASN A 65 -2.62 0.26 -4.85
C ASN A 65 -3.11 0.26 -3.40
N CYS A 66 -2.29 -0.17 -2.44
CA CYS A 66 -2.69 -0.25 -1.03
C CYS A 66 -1.90 0.68 -0.09
N LEU A 67 -0.90 1.40 -0.59
CA LEU A 67 -0.04 2.32 0.19
C LEU A 67 0.80 1.64 1.30
N LEU A 68 0.79 0.31 1.35
CA LEU A 68 1.52 -0.51 2.31
C LEU A 68 2.82 -1.05 1.71
N PRO A 69 3.81 -1.39 2.55
CA PRO A 69 5.00 -2.13 2.12
C PRO A 69 4.66 -3.63 2.02
N HIS A 70 4.55 -4.18 0.81
CA HIS A 70 4.36 -5.62 0.61
C HIS A 70 4.91 -6.12 -0.73
N SER A 71 5.12 -7.43 -0.85
CA SER A 71 5.56 -8.11 -2.07
C SER A 71 4.40 -8.26 -3.08
N LEU A 72 4.76 -8.30 -4.36
CA LEU A 72 3.97 -8.02 -5.58
C LEU A 72 2.65 -8.79 -5.82
N ASN A 73 2.18 -9.64 -4.89
CA ASN A 73 1.08 -10.58 -5.14
C ASN A 73 -0.22 -10.28 -4.38
N TRP A 74 -0.55 -8.99 -4.20
CA TRP A 74 -1.79 -8.60 -3.51
C TRP A 74 -2.91 -8.26 -4.50
N PRO A 75 -4.16 -8.69 -4.26
CA PRO A 75 -5.27 -8.40 -5.16
C PRO A 75 -5.40 -6.90 -5.40
N HIS A 76 -5.36 -6.54 -6.68
CA HIS A 76 -5.40 -5.15 -7.10
C HIS A 76 -6.85 -4.67 -7.15
N VAL A 77 -7.28 -3.86 -6.18
CA VAL A 77 -8.51 -3.08 -6.34
C VAL A 77 -8.29 -2.10 -7.50
N ARG A 78 -9.23 -2.03 -8.44
CA ARG A 78 -9.17 -1.07 -9.53
C ARG A 78 -9.81 0.23 -9.06
N CYS A 79 -9.13 1.35 -9.27
CA CYS A 79 -9.74 2.66 -9.11
C CYS A 79 -10.89 2.84 -10.12
N ASP A 80 -11.76 3.84 -9.93
CA ASP A 80 -12.87 4.13 -10.86
C ASP A 80 -12.39 4.43 -12.29
N CYS A 81 -11.15 4.87 -12.46
CA CYS A 81 -10.50 5.02 -13.76
C CYS A 81 -9.97 3.69 -14.36
N ARG A 82 -10.29 2.55 -13.73
CA ARG A 82 -9.91 1.18 -14.08
C ARG A 82 -8.42 0.85 -14.00
N ALA A 83 -7.59 1.78 -13.54
CA ALA A 83 -6.17 1.57 -13.33
C ALA A 83 -5.88 1.00 -11.92
N PRO A 84 -4.80 0.20 -11.74
CA PRO A 84 -4.46 -0.46 -10.48
C PRO A 84 -3.72 0.47 -9.51
N HIS A 85 -4.42 1.49 -9.00
CA HIS A 85 -3.87 2.42 -8.00
C HIS A 85 -4.88 2.75 -6.90
N HIS A 86 -4.36 3.21 -5.76
CA HIS A 86 -5.16 3.65 -4.63
C HIS A 86 -5.90 4.96 -4.99
N PRO A 87 -7.16 5.16 -4.59
CA PRO A 87 -7.92 6.39 -4.90
C PRO A 87 -7.20 7.70 -4.50
N LEU A 88 -6.39 7.67 -3.44
CA LEU A 88 -5.58 8.82 -3.03
C LEU A 88 -4.48 9.20 -4.04
N LEU A 89 -4.09 8.30 -4.94
CA LEU A 89 -3.16 8.56 -6.04
C LEU A 89 -3.86 8.93 -7.34
N HIS A 90 -5.20 8.85 -7.39
CA HIS A 90 -5.94 9.19 -8.58
C HIS A 90 -5.81 10.69 -8.87
N ASP A 91 -5.22 11.03 -10.03
CA ASP A 91 -5.21 12.40 -10.52
C ASP A 91 -6.59 12.72 -11.10
N SER A 92 -7.45 13.30 -10.25
CA SER A 92 -8.82 13.67 -10.59
C SER A 92 -8.90 14.98 -11.35
N ARG A 93 -7.81 15.44 -12.00
CA ARG A 93 -7.83 16.64 -12.82
C ARG A 93 -8.79 16.39 -13.96
N ARG A 94 -10.06 16.69 -13.71
CA ARG A 94 -11.14 16.66 -14.67
C ARG A 94 -10.65 17.55 -15.78
N VAL A 95 -10.36 16.96 -16.93
CA VAL A 95 -10.46 17.71 -18.16
C VAL A 95 -11.90 18.20 -18.13
N VAL A 96 -12.10 19.47 -17.78
CA VAL A 96 -13.33 20.16 -18.13
C VAL A 96 -13.26 20.16 -19.64
N VAL A 97 -13.78 19.10 -20.26
CA VAL A 97 -14.05 19.12 -21.69
C VAL A 97 -15.15 20.16 -21.78
N PRO A 98 -14.90 21.37 -22.30
CA PRO A 98 -16.00 22.26 -22.60
C PRO A 98 -16.99 21.46 -23.46
N PRO A 99 -18.32 21.64 -23.27
CA PRO A 99 -19.29 20.94 -24.09
C PRO A 99 -18.89 21.13 -25.55
N LEU A 100 -18.73 20.01 -26.26
CA LEU A 100 -18.38 20.01 -27.67
C LEU A 100 -19.39 20.94 -28.37
N PRO A 101 -18.96 21.94 -29.16
CA PRO A 101 -19.91 22.72 -29.93
C PRO A 101 -20.79 21.76 -30.73
N PRO A 102 -22.11 22.02 -30.86
CA PRO A 102 -22.98 21.16 -31.63
C PRO A 102 -22.37 20.96 -33.03
N PRO A 103 -22.48 19.76 -33.62
CA PRO A 103 -21.99 19.53 -34.97
C PRO A 103 -22.59 20.60 -35.88
N ILE A 104 -21.72 21.35 -36.57
CA ILE A 104 -22.16 22.34 -37.55
C ILE A 104 -22.98 21.57 -38.57
N ALA A 105 -24.29 21.76 -38.53
CA ALA A 105 -25.23 21.16 -39.47
C ALA A 105 -25.02 21.83 -40.84
N TRP A 106 -24.01 21.40 -41.58
CA TRP A 106 -23.91 21.66 -43.01
C TRP A 106 -24.84 20.71 -43.75
N CYS A 107 -26.15 20.92 -43.61
CA CYS A 107 -27.11 20.31 -44.52
C CYS A 107 -28.10 21.37 -45.02
N ALA A 108 -28.21 21.39 -46.35
CA ALA A 108 -29.29 21.92 -47.16
C ALA A 108 -29.36 23.45 -47.33
N ARG A 109 -28.70 23.92 -48.38
CA ARG A 109 -29.30 24.93 -49.26
C ARG A 109 -29.03 24.55 -50.72
N LEU A 110 -29.81 23.58 -51.21
CA LEU A 110 -30.35 23.59 -52.57
C LEU A 110 -31.63 24.44 -52.48
N PRO A 111 -31.94 25.30 -53.45
CA PRO A 111 -32.25 24.91 -54.83
C PRO A 111 -31.20 25.28 -55.87
#